data_AF-H9C8E9-F1
#
_entry.id   AF-H9C8E9-F1
#
_cell.length_a   1.000
_cell.length_b   1.000
_cell.length_c   1.000
_cell.angle_alpha   90.00
_cell.angle_beta   90.00
_cell.angle_gamma   90.00
#
_symmetry.space_group_name_H-M   'P 1'
#
loop_
_entity.id
_entity.type
_entity.pdbx_description
1 polymer ?
#
loop_
_entity_poly.entity_id
_entity_poly.type
_entity_poly.pdbx_seq_one_letter_code
_entity_poly.pdbx_strand_id
1 'polypeptide(L)'
;ADDKYTDKYDKINLQEILENKRLLESYMDCVLGKGKCTPEGKELKDHLQEALETGCEKCTEAQEKGAETSIDYLIKNGLEIWKELTAHFDPDGKWRKKYEDRAKAKGIVIPE
;
A
#
# COMPACT_ATOMS: atom_id res chain seq x y z
N ALA A 1 7.34 -21.11 14.42
CA ALA A 1 6.73 -19.89 14.98
C ALA A 1 6.05 -19.22 13.80
N ASP A 2 4.82 -18.73 13.98
CA ASP A 2 4.15 -17.98 12.92
C ASP A 2 4.80 -16.60 12.87
N ASP A 3 5.83 -16.45 12.04
CA ASP A 3 6.61 -15.21 11.86
C ASP A 3 5.83 -14.13 11.07
N LYS A 4 4.52 -14.30 10.90
CA LYS A 4 3.66 -13.41 10.13
C LYS A 4 3.19 -12.19 10.93
N TYR A 5 2.84 -11.12 10.23
CA TYR A 5 2.13 -9.99 10.82
C TYR A 5 0.77 -10.43 11.37
N THR A 6 0.22 -9.62 12.29
CA THR A 6 -1.09 -9.92 12.86
C THR A 6 -2.19 -9.94 11.80
N ASP A 7 -3.04 -10.95 11.83
CA ASP A 7 -4.21 -11.08 10.95
C ASP A 7 -5.43 -10.30 11.46
N LYS A 8 -5.30 -9.59 12.59
CA LYS A 8 -6.39 -8.88 13.27
C LYS A 8 -7.16 -7.93 12.34
N TYR A 9 -6.47 -7.38 11.35
CA TYR A 9 -6.99 -6.39 10.41
C TYR A 9 -7.18 -6.94 8.98
N ASP A 10 -7.04 -8.24 8.77
CA ASP A 10 -7.20 -8.86 7.44
C ASP A 10 -8.65 -8.80 6.92
N LYS A 11 -9.62 -8.52 7.81
CA LYS A 11 -11.04 -8.41 7.49
C LYS A 11 -11.51 -6.97 7.25
N ILE A 12 -10.61 -5.99 7.24
CA ILE A 12 -11.01 -4.61 6.92
C ILE A 12 -11.61 -4.54 5.52
N ASN A 13 -12.59 -3.65 5.34
CA ASN A 13 -13.15 -3.40 4.03
C ASN A 13 -12.21 -2.49 3.21
N LEU A 14 -11.19 -3.11 2.63
CA LEU A 14 -10.20 -2.40 1.81
C LEU A 14 -10.87 -1.63 0.67
N GLN A 15 -11.88 -2.23 0.04
CA GLN A 15 -12.59 -1.64 -1.09
C GLN A 15 -13.25 -0.30 -0.70
N GLU A 16 -13.91 -0.26 0.46
CA GLU A 16 -14.51 0.98 0.98
C GLU A 16 -13.46 2.06 1.27
N ILE A 17 -12.30 1.69 1.81
CA ILE A 17 -11.20 2.62 2.07
C ILE A 17 -10.69 3.20 0.74
N LEU A 18 -10.46 2.36 -0.27
CA LEU A 18 -9.94 2.78 -1.57
C LEU A 18 -10.94 3.66 -2.32
N GLU A 19 -12.23 3.32 -2.33
CA GLU A 19 -13.26 4.08 -3.05
C GLU A 19 -13.68 5.38 -2.34
N ASN A 20 -13.44 5.49 -1.04
CA ASN A 20 -13.71 6.71 -0.30
C ASN A 20 -12.46 7.57 -0.23
N LYS A 21 -12.37 8.57 -1.12
CA LYS A 21 -11.23 9.50 -1.20
C LYS A 21 -10.79 10.05 0.16
N ARG A 22 -11.75 10.45 1.01
CA ARG A 22 -11.45 11.02 2.34
C ARG A 22 -10.84 9.98 3.29
N LEU A 23 -11.30 8.74 3.24
CA LEU A 23 -10.70 7.65 4.03
C LEU A 23 -9.32 7.32 3.49
N LEU A 24 -9.18 7.15 2.18
CA LEU A 24 -7.89 6.89 1.53
C LEU A 24 -6.87 7.95 1.92
N GLU A 25 -7.19 9.24 1.75
CA GLU A 25 -6.31 10.35 2.13
C GLU A 25 -5.91 10.26 3.62
N SER A 26 -6.85 9.98 4.52
CA SER A 26 -6.55 9.82 5.96
C SER A 26 -5.60 8.66 6.25
N TYR A 27 -5.73 7.54 5.54
CA TYR A 27 -4.82 6.39 5.68
C TYR A 27 -3.43 6.73 5.14
N MET A 28 -3.35 7.40 3.99
CA MET A 28 -2.09 7.77 3.36
C MET A 28 -1.35 8.85 4.16
N ASP A 29 -2.06 9.84 4.70
CA ASP A 29 -1.49 10.83 5.61
C ASP A 29 -0.92 10.19 6.87
N CYS A 30 -1.60 9.19 7.44
CA CYS A 30 -1.07 8.42 8.55
C CYS A 30 0.25 7.74 8.18
N VAL A 31 0.25 6.98 7.08
CA VAL A 31 1.40 6.22 6.59
C VAL A 31 2.59 7.15 6.30
N LEU A 32 2.34 8.29 5.67
CA LEU A 32 3.35 9.34 5.40
C LEU A 32 3.72 10.18 6.64
N GLY A 33 3.09 9.94 7.80
CA GLY A 33 3.36 10.68 9.04
C GLY A 33 2.84 12.12 9.08
N LYS A 34 1.91 12.48 8.20
CA LYS A 34 1.27 13.81 8.11
C LYS A 34 -0.03 13.90 8.92
N GLY A 35 -0.60 12.76 9.32
CA GLY A 35 -1.91 12.68 9.97
C GLY A 35 -1.99 11.69 11.13
N LYS A 36 -3.18 11.62 11.73
CA LYS A 36 -3.49 10.63 12.77
C LYS A 36 -3.76 9.27 12.14
N CYS A 37 -3.31 8.22 12.81
CA CYS A 37 -3.54 6.85 12.39
C CYS A 37 -4.74 6.22 13.11
N THR A 38 -5.55 5.47 12.37
CA THR A 38 -6.36 4.40 12.98
C THR A 38 -5.43 3.28 13.48
N PRO A 39 -5.89 2.38 14.34
CA PRO A 39 -5.11 1.20 14.70
C PRO A 39 -4.64 0.42 13.47
N GLU A 40 -5.50 0.24 12.46
CA GLU A 40 -5.15 -0.48 11.23
C GLU A 40 -4.10 0.26 10.40
N GLY A 41 -4.28 1.57 10.22
CA GLY A 41 -3.32 2.40 9.49
C GLY A 41 -1.95 2.47 10.18
N LYS A 42 -1.93 2.38 11.51
CA LYS A 42 -0.69 2.33 12.28
C LYS A 42 0.06 1.01 12.06
N GLU A 43 -0.63 -0.13 12.14
CA GLU A 43 0.01 -1.42 11.85
C GLU A 43 0.56 -1.48 10.43
N LEU A 44 -0.21 -0.98 9.45
CA LEU A 44 0.27 -0.86 8.07
C LEU A 44 1.54 -0.03 8.03
N LYS A 45 1.55 1.17 8.62
CA LYS A 45 2.72 2.04 8.65
C LYS A 45 3.95 1.39 9.29
N ASP A 46 3.77 0.76 10.44
CA ASP A 46 4.86 0.18 11.23
C ASP A 46 5.52 -1.01 10.51
N HIS A 47 4.79 -1.70 9.63
CA HIS A 47 5.29 -2.85 8.87
C HIS A 47 5.56 -2.59 7.39
N LEU A 48 5.06 -1.49 6.81
CA LEU A 48 5.14 -1.22 5.37
C LEU A 48 6.57 -1.22 4.86
N GLN A 49 7.50 -0.61 5.60
CA GLN A 49 8.90 -0.54 5.18
C GLN A 49 9.55 -1.93 5.13
N GLU A 50 9.41 -2.72 6.20
CA GLU A 50 9.93 -4.10 6.24
C GLU A 50 9.29 -4.98 5.16
N ALA A 51 7.96 -4.86 4.98
CA ALA A 51 7.23 -5.58 3.94
C ALA A 51 7.73 -5.21 2.54
N LEU A 52 8.07 -3.94 2.29
CA LEU A 52 8.70 -3.56 1.03
C LEU A 52 10.11 -4.17 0.95
N GLU A 53 10.98 -3.99 1.94
CA GLU A 53 12.38 -4.47 1.87
C GLU A 53 12.50 -6.00 1.68
N THR A 54 11.61 -6.76 2.33
CA THR A 54 11.58 -8.24 2.30
C THR A 54 10.67 -8.82 1.23
N GLY A 55 9.87 -7.99 0.55
CA GLY A 55 8.89 -8.45 -0.42
C GLY A 55 7.69 -9.19 0.20
N CYS A 56 7.21 -8.70 1.35
CA CYS A 56 6.05 -9.19 2.09
C CYS A 56 6.24 -10.60 2.68
N GLU A 57 7.47 -10.98 3.06
CA GLU A 57 7.77 -12.34 3.57
C GLU A 57 6.90 -12.73 4.78
N LYS A 58 6.57 -11.75 5.62
CA LYS A 58 5.73 -11.93 6.82
C LYS A 58 4.26 -11.58 6.61
N CYS A 59 3.85 -11.20 5.41
CA CYS A 59 2.47 -10.86 5.14
C CYS A 59 1.58 -12.09 5.20
N THR A 60 0.33 -11.89 5.61
CA THR A 60 -0.72 -12.89 5.40
C THR A 60 -1.18 -12.87 3.94
N GLU A 61 -1.83 -13.95 3.49
CA GLU A 61 -2.37 -13.99 2.12
C GLU A 61 -3.38 -12.86 1.84
N ALA A 62 -4.11 -12.42 2.87
CA ALA A 62 -5.04 -11.30 2.77
C ALA A 62 -4.31 -9.97 2.62
N GLN A 63 -3.22 -9.76 3.37
CA GLN A 63 -2.38 -8.57 3.29
C GLN A 63 -1.66 -8.48 1.94
N GLU A 64 -1.15 -9.61 1.42
CA GLU A 64 -0.54 -9.65 0.09
C GLU A 64 -1.55 -9.24 -0.98
N LYS A 65 -2.71 -9.89 -1.04
CA LYS A 65 -3.78 -9.54 -1.99
C LYS A 65 -4.29 -8.10 -1.82
N GLY A 66 -4.38 -7.65 -0.57
CA GLY A 66 -4.77 -6.29 -0.23
C GLY A 66 -3.76 -5.25 -0.72
N ALA A 67 -2.46 -5.51 -0.52
CA ALA A 67 -1.39 -4.65 -1.02
C ALA A 67 -1.42 -4.57 -2.55
N GLU A 68 -1.55 -5.70 -3.24
CA GLU A 68 -1.64 -5.72 -4.71
C GLU A 68 -2.84 -4.90 -5.23
N THR A 69 -4.01 -5.08 -4.61
CA THR A 69 -5.24 -4.35 -4.96
C THR A 69 -5.09 -2.85 -4.71
N SER A 70 -4.51 -2.48 -3.57
CA SER A 70 -4.28 -1.09 -3.18
C SER A 70 -3.32 -0.39 -4.15
N ILE A 71 -2.22 -1.05 -4.50
CA ILE A 71 -1.21 -0.51 -5.40
C ILE A 71 -1.80 -0.32 -6.80
N ASP A 72 -2.50 -1.32 -7.34
CA ASP A 72 -3.17 -1.19 -8.65
C ASP A 72 -4.19 -0.04 -8.64
N TYR A 73 -4.96 0.10 -7.56
CA TYR A 73 -5.93 1.18 -7.41
C TYR A 73 -5.26 2.56 -7.37
N LEU A 74 -4.17 2.69 -6.59
CA LEU A 74 -3.42 3.93 -6.45
C LEU A 74 -2.75 4.33 -7.78
N ILE A 75 -2.13 3.38 -8.49
CA ILE A 75 -1.53 3.67 -9.80
C ILE A 75 -2.59 4.15 -10.79
N LYS A 76 -3.80 3.57 -10.75
CA LYS A 76 -4.88 3.90 -11.67
C LYS A 76 -5.63 5.20 -11.33
N ASN A 77 -5.95 5.43 -10.06
CA ASN A 77 -6.87 6.49 -9.62
C ASN A 77 -6.21 7.54 -8.70
N GLY A 78 -5.07 7.24 -8.11
CA GLY A 78 -4.41 8.05 -7.07
C GLY A 78 -2.92 8.21 -7.32
N LEU A 79 -2.53 8.54 -8.55
CA LEU A 79 -1.12 8.54 -8.97
C LEU A 79 -0.26 9.50 -8.14
N GLU A 80 -0.81 10.63 -7.70
CA GLU A 80 -0.11 11.57 -6.83
C GLU A 80 0.27 10.92 -5.50
N ILE A 81 -0.70 10.24 -4.85
CA ILE A 81 -0.48 9.47 -3.62
C ILE A 81 0.56 8.37 -3.84
N TRP A 82 0.48 7.65 -4.97
CA TRP A 82 1.46 6.63 -5.33
C TRP A 82 2.88 7.20 -5.46
N LYS A 83 3.03 8.35 -6.13
CA LYS A 83 4.30 9.06 -6.27
C LYS A 83 4.85 9.50 -4.90
N GLU A 84 4.00 9.96 -3.99
CA GLU A 84 4.41 10.35 -2.63
C GLU A 84 4.85 9.16 -1.78
N LEU A 85 4.09 8.06 -1.78
CA LEU A 85 4.44 6.84 -1.05
C LEU A 85 5.77 6.26 -1.53
N THR A 86 5.94 6.14 -2.84
CA THR A 86 7.19 5.59 -3.41
C THR A 86 8.37 6.52 -3.16
N ALA A 87 8.19 7.84 -3.19
CA ALA A 87 9.24 8.78 -2.81
C ALA A 87 9.64 8.65 -1.32
N HIS A 88 8.71 8.27 -0.44
CA HIS A 88 8.97 8.12 0.99
C HIS A 88 9.61 6.77 1.35
N PHE A 89 9.09 5.66 0.81
CA PHE A 89 9.48 4.31 1.20
C PHE A 89 10.38 3.58 0.20
N ASP A 90 10.46 4.04 -1.05
CA ASP A 90 11.24 3.43 -2.13
C ASP A 90 12.10 4.48 -2.86
N PRO A 91 13.08 5.11 -2.17
CA PRO A 91 13.92 6.15 -2.75
C PRO A 91 14.75 5.66 -3.94
N ASP A 92 15.06 4.36 -4.01
CA ASP A 92 15.75 3.72 -5.13
C ASP A 92 14.83 3.44 -6.34
N GLY A 93 13.50 3.57 -6.17
CA GLY A 93 12.51 3.28 -7.20
C GLY A 93 12.39 1.80 -7.60
N LYS A 94 12.91 0.87 -6.78
CA LYS A 94 12.92 -0.57 -7.09
C LYS A 94 11.51 -1.15 -7.11
N TRP A 95 10.73 -0.83 -6.09
CA TRP A 95 9.35 -1.29 -5.93
C TRP A 95 8.41 -0.54 -6.86
N ARG A 96 8.59 0.77 -6.97
CA ARG A 96 7.86 1.61 -7.91
C ARG A 96 7.90 1.03 -9.30
N LYS A 97 9.09 0.76 -9.83
CA LYS A 97 9.26 0.16 -11.16
C LYS A 97 8.57 -1.19 -11.27
N LYS A 98 8.80 -2.10 -10.31
CA LYS A 98 8.19 -3.45 -10.30
C LYS A 98 6.66 -3.39 -10.37
N TYR A 99 6.03 -2.51 -9.59
CA TYR A 99 4.57 -2.40 -9.55
C TYR A 99 4.01 -1.63 -10.75
N GLU A 100 4.69 -0.61 -11.24
CA GLU A 100 4.30 0.10 -12.47
C GLU A 100 4.39 -0.80 -13.71
N ASP A 101 5.45 -1.62 -13.83
CA ASP A 101 5.58 -2.61 -14.91
C ASP A 101 4.47 -3.65 -14.85
N ARG A 102 4.13 -4.12 -13.64
CA ARG A 102 3.00 -5.03 -13.42
C ARG A 102 1.66 -4.40 -13.79
N ALA A 103 1.42 -3.16 -13.38
CA ALA A 103 0.20 -2.43 -13.69
C ALA A 103 0.06 -2.23 -15.21
N LYS A 104 1.15 -1.88 -15.90
CA LYS A 104 1.21 -1.82 -17.37
C LYS A 104 0.91 -3.17 -18.02
N ALA A 105 1.46 -4.27 -17.49
CA ALA A 105 1.16 -5.63 -17.97
C ALA A 105 -0.32 -6.01 -17.78
N LYS A 106 -1.01 -5.43 -16.79
CA LYS A 106 -2.47 -5.55 -16.61
C LYS A 106 -3.28 -4.58 -17.48
N GLY A 107 -2.64 -3.76 -18.31
CA GLY A 107 -3.29 -2.78 -19.18
C GLY A 107 -3.64 -1.46 -18.49
N ILE A 108 -3.09 -1.19 -17.30
CA ILE A 108 -3.26 0.11 -16.61
C ILE A 108 -2.33 1.12 -17.28
N VAL A 109 -2.90 2.22 -17.79
CA VAL A 109 -2.14 3.32 -18.38
C VAL A 109 -1.67 4.26 -17.28
N ILE A 110 -0.35 4.41 -17.15
CA ILE A 110 0.28 5.30 -16.18
C ILE A 110 0.73 6.55 -16.93
N PRO A 111 0.11 7.74 -16.70
CA PRO A 111 0.58 8.97 -17.30
C PRO A 111 1.96 9.34 -16.71
N GLU A 112 2.87 9.80 -17.59
CA GLU A 112 4.21 10.25 -17.22
C GLU A 112 4.18 11.41 -16.21
#